data_AF-A0A953DYB5-F1
#
_entry.id   AF-A0A953DYB5-F1
#
_cell.length_a   1.000
_cell.length_b   1.000
_cell.length_c   1.000
_cell.angle_alpha   90.00
_cell.angle_beta   90.00
_cell.angle_gamma   90.00
#
_symmetry.space_group_name_H-M   'P 1'
#
loop_
_entity.id
_entity.type
_entity.pdbx_description
1 polymer ?
#
loop_
_entity_poly.entity_id
_entity_poly.type
_entity_poly.pdbx_seq_one_letter_code
_entity_poly.pdbx_strand_id
1 'polypeptide(L)' 'MTRDGRRRVLLIGLGRWGTNHLRVLKSMPVELFVADHHQQLLSDSGLPKERWATNAQSVFSKID' A
#
# COMPACT_ATOMS: atom_id res chain seq x y z
N MET A 1 6.97 -20.02 -19.41
CA MET A 1 7.15 -18.58 -19.12
C MET A 1 6.41 -18.26 -17.83
N THR A 2 7.07 -18.37 -16.69
CA THR A 2 6.50 -18.01 -15.39
C THR A 2 6.43 -16.48 -15.31
N ARG A 3 5.23 -15.90 -15.19
CA ARG A 3 5.07 -14.51 -14.74
C ARG A 3 5.57 -14.46 -13.30
N ASP A 4 6.86 -14.22 -13.10
CA ASP A 4 7.43 -13.90 -11.79
C ASP A 4 7.18 -12.42 -11.47
N GLY A 5 5.90 -12.03 -11.52
CA GLY A 5 5.47 -10.68 -11.16
C GLY A 5 5.13 -10.68 -9.69
N ARG A 6 5.91 -9.97 -8.85
CA ARG A 6 5.49 -9.62 -7.49
C ARG A 6 4.05 -9.10 -7.55
N ARG A 7 3.13 -9.76 -6.84
CA ARG A 7 1.73 -9.30 -6.77
C ARG A 7 1.72 -7.90 -6.18
N ARG A 8 0.99 -6.99 -6.82
CA ARG A 8 0.77 -5.64 -6.31
C ARG A 8 -0.47 -5.65 -5.42
N VAL A 9 -0.40 -4.96 -4.29
CA VAL A 9 -1.50 -4.87 -3.32
C VAL A 9 -1.73 -3.41 -2.97
N LEU A 10 -2.99 -2.99 -3.02
CA LEU A 10 -3.44 -1.73 -2.43
C LEU A 10 -4.06 -1.98 -1.06
N LEU A 11 -3.55 -1.33 -0.02
CA LEU A 11 -4.23 -1.24 1.27
C LEU A 11 -4.89 0.15 1.40
N ILE A 12 -6.21 0.18 1.50
CA ILE A 12 -6.99 1.41 1.68
C ILE A 12 -7.41 1.51 3.15
N GLY A 13 -7.08 2.63 3.80
CA GLY A 13 -7.31 2.87 5.21
C GLY A 13 -6.17 2.34 6.09
N LEU A 14 -5.54 3.23 6.84
CA LEU A 14 -4.41 2.99 7.74
C LEU A 14 -4.78 3.26 9.23
N GLY A 15 -6.06 3.27 9.55
CA GLY A 15 -6.52 3.24 10.95
C GLY A 15 -6.04 2.00 11.71
N ARG A 16 -6.56 1.75 12.91
CA ARG A 16 -6.06 0.69 13.81
C ARG A 16 -5.91 -0.69 13.14
N TRP A 17 -6.91 -1.10 12.36
CA TRP A 17 -6.88 -2.36 11.62
C TRP A 17 -5.93 -2.32 10.41
N GLY A 18 -5.97 -1.22 9.65
CA GLY A 18 -5.08 -1.01 8.50
C GLY A 18 -3.61 -1.08 8.87
N THR A 19 -3.21 -0.43 9.98
CA THR A 19 -1.84 -0.52 10.50
C THR A 19 -1.44 -1.95 10.87
N ASN A 20 -2.37 -2.77 11.38
CA ASN A 20 -2.08 -4.17 11.66
C ASN A 20 -1.87 -4.98 10.38
N HIS A 21 -2.75 -4.80 9.39
CA HIS A 21 -2.59 -5.44 8.07
C HIS A 21 -1.30 -4.99 7.37
N LEU A 22 -0.93 -3.71 7.48
CA LEU A 22 0.30 -3.16 6.93
C LEU A 22 1.54 -3.90 7.47
N ARG A 23 1.58 -4.24 8.77
CA ARG A 23 2.70 -5.01 9.36
C ARG A 23 2.84 -6.38 8.72
N VAL A 24 1.73 -7.09 8.53
CA VAL A 24 1.72 -8.43 7.90
C VAL A 24 2.07 -8.33 6.42
N LEU A 25 1.49 -7.38 5.68
CA LEU A 25 1.72 -7.22 4.24
C LEU A 25 3.18 -6.84 3.92
N LYS A 26 3.84 -6.06 4.79
CA LYS A 26 5.26 -5.71 4.63
C LYS A 26 6.21 -6.91 4.67
N SER A 27 5.85 -8.00 5.36
CA SER A 27 6.67 -9.22 5.39
C SER A 27 6.38 -10.18 4.23
N MET A 28 5.38 -9.90 3.41
CA MET A 28 5.01 -10.74 2.28
C MET A 28 5.81 -10.32 1.03
N PRO A 29 6.04 -11.25 0.08
CA PRO A 29 6.71 -10.95 -1.19
C PRO A 29 5.77 -10.24 -2.17
N VAL A 30 5.21 -9.10 -1.77
CA VAL A 30 4.28 -8.27 -2.55
C VAL A 30 4.85 -6.86 -2.74
N GLU A 31 4.45 -6.19 -3.80
CA GLU A 31 4.68 -4.75 -3.95
C GLU A 31 3.47 -4.01 -3.35
N LEU A 32 3.70 -3.32 -2.24
CA LEU A 32 2.63 -2.73 -1.43
C LEU A 32 2.46 -1.23 -1.68
N PHE A 33 1.23 -0.83 -1.98
CA PHE A 33 0.75 0.54 -2.05
C PHE A 33 -0.24 0.81 -0.91
N VAL A 34 -0.31 2.05 -0.44
CA VAL A 34 -1.25 2.45 0.61
C VAL A 34 -1.99 3.72 0.22
N ALA A 35 -3.26 3.80 0.62
CA ALA A 35 -4.06 4.99 0.49
C ALA A 35 -4.84 5.31 1.77
N ASP A 36 -4.77 6.56 2.22
CA ASP A 36 -5.52 7.07 3.37
C ASP A 36 -5.66 8.60 3.25
N HIS A 37 -6.78 9.16 3.70
CA HIS A 37 -7.00 10.60 3.66
C HIS A 37 -6.15 11.37 4.68
N HIS A 38 -5.71 10.72 5.77
CA HIS A 38 -4.84 11.30 6.78
C HIS A 38 -3.38 11.15 6.38
N GLN A 39 -2.76 12.26 5.95
CA GLN A 39 -1.37 12.29 5.51
C GLN A 39 -0.37 11.81 6.58
N GLN A 40 -0.67 12.01 7.86
CA GLN A 40 0.15 11.52 8.96
C GLN A 40 0.23 9.97 8.99
N LEU A 41 -0.89 9.28 8.72
CA LEU A 41 -0.89 7.81 8.67
C LEU A 41 -0.08 7.30 7.47
N LEU A 42 -0.09 8.03 6.34
CA LEU A 42 0.76 7.72 5.20
C LEU A 42 2.24 7.89 5.54
N SER A 43 2.63 8.99 6.21
CA SER A 43 4.03 9.19 6.62
C SER A 43 4.53 8.11 7.56
N ASP A 44 3.67 7.67 8.48
CA ASP A 44 3.99 6.63 9.47
C ASP A 44 4.00 5.22 8.86
N SER A 45 3.52 5.07 7.62
CA SER A 45 3.47 3.78 6.93
C SER A 45 4.86 3.21 6.63
N GLY A 46 5.92 4.03 6.60
CA GLY A 46 7.29 3.61 6.31
C GLY A 46 7.50 3.02 4.90
N LEU A 47 6.59 3.28 3.96
CA LEU A 47 6.78 2.98 2.54
C LEU A 47 7.36 4.22 1.82
N PRO A 48 7.96 4.09 0.62
CA PRO A 48 8.35 5.25 -0.18
C PRO A 48 7.13 6.10 -0.60
N LYS A 49 7.31 7.42 -0.73
CA LYS A 49 6.24 8.37 -1.09
C LYS A 49 5.54 8.03 -2.39
N GLU A 50 6.24 7.41 -3.33
CA GLU A 50 5.72 7.02 -4.65
C GLU A 50 4.64 5.93 -4.56
N ARG A 51 4.57 5.25 -3.40
CA ARG A 51 3.61 4.19 -3.06
C ARG A 51 2.46 4.66 -2.16
N TRP A 52 2.36 5.97 -1.92
CA TRP A 52 1.30 6.57 -1.14
C TRP A 52 0.31 7.31 -2.04
N ALA A 53 -0.93 7.41 -1.58
CA ALA A 53 -1.88 8.38 -2.11
C ALA A 53 -2.89 8.81 -1.05
N THR A 54 -3.31 10.07 -1.08
CA THR A 54 -4.44 10.56 -0.30
C THR A 54 -5.81 10.22 -0.93
N ASN A 55 -5.79 9.74 -2.17
CA ASN A 55 -6.93 9.19 -2.90
C ASN A 55 -6.54 7.85 -3.52
N ALA A 56 -7.21 6.76 -3.14
CA ALA A 56 -6.94 5.43 -3.67
C ALA A 56 -7.07 5.33 -5.21
N GLN A 57 -7.97 6.11 -5.81
CA GLN A 57 -8.22 6.07 -7.25
C GLN A 57 -6.98 6.50 -8.07
N SER A 58 -6.12 7.35 -7.50
CA SER A 58 -4.92 7.83 -8.20
C SER A 58 -3.81 6.78 -8.32
N VAL A 59 -3.94 5.64 -7.62
CA VAL A 59 -2.96 4.53 -7.64
C VAL A 59 -3.49 3.28 -8.33
N PHE A 60 -4.74 3.24 -8.78
CA PHE A 60 -5.31 2.08 -9.47
C PHE A 60 -4.51 1.69 -10.72
N SER A 61 -4.10 2.67 -11.54
CA SER A 61 -3.29 2.45 -12.75
C SER A 61 -1.87 1.91 -12.49
N LYS A 62 -1.41 1.90 -11.23
CA LYS A 62 -0.12 1.34 -10.83
C LYS A 62 -0.24 -0.12 -10.40
N ILE A 63 -1.44 -0.58 -10.06
CA ILE A 63 -1.66 -1.86 -9.37
C ILE A 63 -2.15 -2.93 -10.34
N ASP A 64 -2.89 -2.55 -11.38
CA ASP A 64 -3.24 -3.36 -12.56
C ASP A 64 -3.19 -2.52 -13.85
#